data_AF-F8N8Z9-F1
#
_entry.id   AF-F8N8Z9-F1
#
_cell.length_a   1.000
_cell.length_b   1.000
_cell.length_c   1.000
_cell.angle_alpha   90.00
_cell.angle_beta   90.00
_cell.angle_gamma   90.00
#
_symmetry.space_group_name_H-M   'P 1'
#
loop_
_entity.id
_entity.type
_entity.pdbx_description
1 polymer ?
#
loop_
_entity_poly.entity_id
_entity_poly.type
_entity_poly.pdbx_seq_one_letter_code
_entity_poly.pdbx_strand_id
1 'polypeptide(L)' 'MRSTFKILFYINRQKTKADGNTAILCRITIDGKNTAITT' A
#
# COMPACT_ATOMS: atom_id res chain seq x y z
N MET A 1 0.83 -2.06 -26.53
CA MET A 1 0.12 -1.41 -25.40
C MET A 1 1.12 -1.23 -24.26
N ARG A 2 1.14 -0.07 -23.59
CA ARG A 2 2.09 0.22 -22.49
C ARG A 2 1.33 0.17 -21.16
N SER A 3 1.74 -0.71 -20.26
CA SER A 3 1.21 -0.74 -18.89
C SER A 3 1.86 0.33 -18.01
N THR A 4 1.14 0.73 -16.96
CA THR A 4 1.56 1.68 -15.94
C THR A 4 1.65 1.01 -14.58
N PHE A 5 2.62 1.43 -13.79
CA PHE A 5 2.87 0.92 -12.45
C PHE A 5 3.02 2.09 -11.48
N LYS A 6 2.36 2.01 -10.32
CA LYS A 6 2.50 2.96 -9.21
C LYS A 6 2.56 2.22 -7.89
N ILE A 7 3.38 2.72 -6.98
CA ILE A 7 3.48 2.25 -5.60
C ILE A 7 3.33 3.43 -4.64
N LEU A 8 2.57 3.23 -3.56
CA LEU A 8 2.37 4.23 -2.51
C LEU A 8 2.53 3.56 -1.15
N PHE A 9 3.52 4.03 -0.39
CA PHE A 9 3.67 3.70 1.03
C PHE A 9 2.88 4.70 1.87
N TYR A 10 2.16 4.22 2.87
CA TYR A 10 1.41 5.07 3.79
C TYR A 10 1.23 4.40 5.16
N ILE A 11 0.89 5.21 6.16
CA ILE A 11 0.48 4.75 7.49
C ILE A 11 -0.94 5.23 7.75
N ASN A 12 -1.72 4.44 8.50
CA ASN A 12 -2.98 4.90 9.05
C ASN A 12 -2.78 5.38 10.50
N ARG A 13 -2.60 6.69 10.67
CA ARG A 13 -2.37 7.31 11.99
C ARG A 13 -3.55 7.20 12.96
N GLN A 14 -4.73 6.82 12.49
CA GLN A 14 -5.89 6.53 13.36
C GLN A 14 -5.83 5.12 13.95
N LYS A 15 -4.96 4.25 13.42
CA LYS A 15 -4.81 2.85 13.85
C LYS A 15 -3.41 2.59 14.40
N THR A 16 -3.03 3.38 15.41
CA THR A 16 -1.85 3.14 16.23
C THR A 16 -2.12 1.98 17.19
N LYS A 17 -1.17 1.07 17.33
CA LYS A 17 -1.19 0.02 18.36
C LYS A 17 -0.95 0.64 19.75
N ALA A 18 -1.26 -0.10 20.81
CA ALA A 18 -1.07 0.34 22.20
C ALA A 18 0.40 0.62 22.56
N ASP A 19 1.34 0.03 21.83
CA ASP A 19 2.79 0.26 21.95
C ASP A 19 3.28 1.53 21.23
N GLY A 20 2.36 2.30 20.62
CA GLY A 20 2.68 3.53 19.88
C GLY A 20 3.06 3.30 18.42
N ASN A 21 3.24 2.05 17.97
CA ASN A 21 3.65 1.75 16.61
C ASN A 21 2.46 1.69 15.63
N THR A 22 2.70 2.02 14.36
CA THR A 22 1.70 1.88 13.27
C THR A 22 2.30 1.06 12.15
N ALA A 23 1.52 0.13 11.58
CA ALA A 23 1.97 -0.65 10.43
C ALA A 23 2.14 0.25 9.19
N ILE A 24 3.25 0.09 8.48
CA ILE A 24 3.44 0.64 7.15
C ILE A 24 2.66 -0.23 6.16
N LEU A 25 1.79 0.41 5.39
CA LEU A 25 0.98 -0.21 4.37
C LEU A 25 1.53 0.17 2.98
N CYS A 26 1.28 -0.71 2.01
CA CYS A 26 1.64 -0.49 0.62
C CYS A 26 0.39 -0.66 -0.26
N ARG A 27 0.19 0.27 -1.19
CA ARG A 27 -0.77 0.12 -2.29
C ARG A 27 -0.01 0.05 -3.60
N ILE A 28 -0.25 -1.02 -4.34
CA ILE A 28 0.29 -1.23 -5.69
C ILE A 28 -0.86 -1.10 -6.68
N THR A 29 -0.62 -0.34 -7.74
CA THR A 29 -1.59 -0.12 -8.80
C THR A 29 -0.95 -0.45 -10.15
N ILE A 30 -1.57 -1.37 -10.88
CA ILE A 30 -1.21 -1.71 -12.26
C ILE A 30 -2.37 -1.27 -13.14
N ASP A 31 -2.11 -0.42 -14.11
CA ASP A 31 -3.12 0.07 -15.06
C ASP A 31 -4.38 0.65 -14.38
N GLY A 32 -4.15 1.39 -13.27
CA GLY A 32 -5.21 2.01 -12.48
C GLY A 32 -5.96 1.06 -11.53
N LYS A 33 -5.64 -0.24 -11.51
CA LYS A 33 -6.29 -1.25 -10.65
C LYS A 33 -5.40 -1.66 -9.49
N ASN A 34 -5.99 -1.82 -8.31
CA ASN A 34 -5.27 -2.30 -7.13
C ASN A 34 -4.97 -3.79 -7.27
N THR A 35 -3.73 -4.18 -7.00
CA THR A 35 -3.26 -5.57 -7.10
C THR A 35 -2.54 -5.97 -5.82
N ALA A 36 -2.82 -7.18 -5.33
CA ALA A 36 -2.00 -7.84 -4.30
C ALA A 36 -0.86 -8.62 -4.98
N ILE A 37 0.35 -8.55 -4.42
CA ILE A 37 1.46 -9.40 -4.86
C ILE A 37 1.46 -10.65 -3.99
N THR A 38 1.40 -11.81 -4.63
CA THR A 38 1.64 -13.13 -4.04
C THR A 38 2.85 -13.74 -4.73
N THR A 39 3.74 -14.37 -3.97
CA THR A 39 4.91 -15.08 -4.51
C THR A 39 4.53 -16.50 -4.92
#